data_AF-A0A8T5SIM9-F1
#
_entry.id   AF-A0A8T5SIM9-F1
#
_cell.length_a   1.000
_cell.length_b   1.000
_cell.length_c   1.000
_cell.angle_alpha   90.00
_cell.angle_beta   90.00
_cell.angle_gamma   90.00
#
_symmetry.space_group_name_H-M   'P 1'
#
loop_
_entity.id
_entity.type
_entity.pdbx_description
1 polymer ?
#
loop_
_entity_poly.entity_id
_entity_poly.type
_entity_poly.pdbx_seq_one_letter_code
_entity_poly.pdbx_strand_id
1 'polypeptide(L)'
;MTDQLELMVKYLVHLQFYSEEEDVLFSRDKKHRLSIKGIGPIVIAFEEEFKRNIPLIRRKEFRAFLVEVARTIPFDIEPVLLRFNDSVREIGSQNLTDELSANFLIGPIRSALQTREFESCMYDIRRDAIRRQGTDDAKKIVDERISGFYSMNEFSVSMLHNLALLNLLTSLYGSEEVQDRVGLILKQFSEELIVKLSK
;
A
#
# COMPACT_ATOMS: atom_id res chain seq x y z
N MET A 1 28.60 7.72 -5.72
CA MET A 1 27.55 7.62 -6.75
C MET A 1 26.44 6.79 -6.15
N THR A 2 25.25 7.35 -6.00
CA THR A 2 24.09 6.58 -5.54
C THR A 2 23.72 5.58 -6.62
N ASP A 3 23.50 4.33 -6.21
CA ASP A 3 23.12 3.24 -7.10
C ASP A 3 21.76 3.55 -7.75
N GLN A 4 21.68 3.55 -9.10
CA GLN A 4 20.44 3.86 -9.82
C GLN A 4 19.30 2.91 -9.43
N LEU A 5 19.63 1.68 -9.08
CA LEU A 5 18.66 0.69 -8.66
C LEU A 5 18.13 0.97 -7.26
N GLU A 6 18.97 1.45 -6.33
CA GLU A 6 18.51 1.89 -5.01
C GLU A 6 17.57 3.10 -5.11
N LEU A 7 17.87 4.05 -6.01
CA LEU A 7 16.97 5.17 -6.30
C LEU A 7 15.63 4.71 -6.88
N MET A 8 15.65 3.69 -7.75
CA MET A 8 14.43 3.08 -8.28
C MET A 8 13.61 2.41 -7.18
N VAL A 9 14.24 1.65 -6.28
CA VAL A 9 13.56 1.04 -5.13
C VAL A 9 12.88 2.10 -4.27
N LYS A 10 13.63 3.15 -3.90
CA LYS A 10 13.12 4.29 -3.14
C LYS A 10 11.89 4.90 -3.82
N TYR A 11 12.02 5.21 -5.11
CA TYR A 11 10.93 5.77 -5.90
C TYR A 11 9.69 4.87 -5.87
N LEU A 12 9.84 3.55 -6.10
CA LEU A 12 8.72 2.61 -6.15
C LEU A 12 7.99 2.45 -4.82
N VAL A 13 8.73 2.50 -3.70
CA VAL A 13 8.17 2.44 -2.33
C VAL A 13 7.43 3.72 -1.98
N HIS A 14 8.01 4.88 -2.30
CA HIS A 14 7.44 6.19 -1.95
C HIS A 14 6.28 6.59 -2.88
N LEU A 15 6.23 6.01 -4.08
CA LEU A 15 5.31 6.37 -5.16
C LEU A 15 3.85 6.45 -4.69
N GLN A 16 3.26 7.66 -4.80
CA GLN A 16 1.87 7.97 -4.45
C GLN A 16 1.50 7.81 -2.97
N PHE A 17 2.47 7.51 -2.11
CA PHE A 17 2.25 7.12 -0.71
C PHE A 17 2.91 8.11 0.27
N TYR A 18 4.18 8.45 0.09
CA TYR A 18 4.98 9.17 1.08
C TYR A 18 5.90 10.24 0.44
N SER A 19 6.14 11.35 1.16
CA SER A 19 7.26 12.27 0.90
C SER A 19 8.19 12.31 2.09
N GLU A 20 9.45 11.96 1.86
CA GLU A 20 10.52 12.02 2.86
C GLU A 20 10.91 13.46 3.22
N GLU A 21 10.85 14.38 2.24
CA GLU A 21 11.21 15.80 2.47
C GLU A 21 10.26 16.47 3.48
N GLU A 22 8.99 16.10 3.44
CA GLU A 22 7.95 16.68 4.31
C GLU A 22 7.55 15.76 5.48
N ASP A 23 8.00 14.51 5.50
CA ASP A 23 7.52 13.42 6.39
C ASP A 23 5.97 13.34 6.42
N VAL A 24 5.37 13.27 5.22
CA VAL A 24 3.90 13.24 5.04
C VAL A 24 3.43 12.05 4.22
N LEU A 25 2.27 11.55 4.62
CA LEU A 25 1.46 10.61 3.85
C LEU A 25 0.52 11.37 2.91
N PHE A 26 0.42 10.95 1.65
CA PHE A 26 -0.53 11.55 0.70
C PHE A 26 -1.85 10.79 0.65
N SER A 27 -2.90 11.46 0.15
CA SER A 27 -4.06 10.79 -0.43
C SER A 27 -3.70 10.13 -1.76
N ARG A 28 -4.53 9.18 -2.25
CA ARG A 28 -4.32 8.52 -3.54
C ARG A 28 -4.13 9.48 -4.72
N ASP A 29 -4.87 10.59 -4.71
CA ASP A 29 -4.80 11.64 -5.74
C ASP A 29 -3.77 12.74 -5.45
N LYS A 30 -3.00 12.60 -4.37
CA LYS A 30 -1.99 13.55 -3.87
C LYS A 30 -2.50 14.96 -3.56
N LYS A 31 -3.81 15.18 -3.50
CA LYS A 31 -4.37 16.50 -3.15
C LYS A 31 -4.33 16.80 -1.67
N HIS A 32 -4.31 15.75 -0.85
CA HIS A 32 -4.28 15.86 0.59
C HIS A 32 -3.00 15.26 1.14
N ARG A 33 -2.52 15.84 2.23
CA ARG A 33 -1.34 15.41 2.95
C ARG A 33 -1.66 15.31 4.44
N LEU A 34 -1.07 14.31 5.09
CA LEU A 34 -1.20 14.07 6.51
C LEU A 34 0.19 13.85 7.10
N SER A 35 0.59 14.74 8.02
CA SER A 35 1.82 14.57 8.78
C SER A 35 1.54 13.67 9.98
N ILE A 36 2.30 12.58 10.07
CA ILE A 36 2.21 11.64 11.20
C ILE A 36 3.62 11.46 11.72
N LYS A 37 3.89 11.98 12.92
CA LYS A 37 5.22 11.90 13.53
C LYS A 37 5.67 10.43 13.63
N GLY A 38 6.87 10.14 13.11
CA GLY A 38 7.54 8.84 13.26
C GLY A 38 7.30 7.86 12.12
N ILE A 39 6.64 8.27 11.02
CA ILE A 39 6.42 7.38 9.87
C ILE A 39 7.66 7.24 8.98
N GLY A 40 8.52 8.26 8.88
CA GLY A 40 9.71 8.19 8.04
C GLY A 40 10.61 6.97 8.29
N PRO A 41 11.00 6.67 9.55
CA PRO A 41 11.76 5.45 9.86
C PRO A 41 11.06 4.16 9.44
N ILE A 42 9.73 4.10 9.47
CA ILE A 42 8.94 2.93 9.07
C ILE A 42 8.99 2.75 7.55
N VAL A 43 8.86 3.84 6.79
CA VAL A 43 8.98 3.80 5.33
C VAL A 43 10.39 3.43 4.90
N ILE A 44 11.41 3.96 5.58
CA ILE A 44 12.82 3.61 5.33
C ILE A 44 13.06 2.12 5.62
N ALA A 45 12.55 1.58 6.74
CA ALA A 45 12.69 0.16 7.04
C ALA A 45 12.05 -0.72 5.94
N PHE A 46 10.87 -0.35 5.46
CA PHE A 46 10.22 -1.03 4.34
C PHE A 46 11.02 -0.92 3.02
N GLU A 47 11.65 0.22 2.76
CA GLU A 47 12.55 0.42 1.61
C GLU A 47 13.80 -0.47 1.69
N GLU A 48 14.40 -0.60 2.87
CA GLU A 48 15.61 -1.39 3.09
C GLU A 48 15.39 -2.90 2.89
N GLU A 49 14.16 -3.41 3.11
CA GLU A 49 13.79 -4.80 2.79
C GLU A 49 14.04 -5.16 1.32
N PHE A 50 13.81 -4.22 0.42
CA PHE A 50 14.05 -4.41 -1.01
C PHE A 50 15.51 -4.14 -1.36
N LYS A 51 16.11 -3.06 -0.83
CA LYS A 51 17.48 -2.66 -1.15
C LYS A 51 18.50 -3.72 -0.77
N ARG A 52 18.39 -4.32 0.43
CA ARG A 52 19.33 -5.37 0.88
C ARG A 52 19.35 -6.59 -0.06
N ASN A 53 18.29 -6.78 -0.83
CA ASN A 53 18.10 -7.89 -1.75
C ASN A 53 18.37 -7.52 -3.23
N ILE A 54 18.76 -6.28 -3.53
CA ILE A 54 19.17 -5.85 -4.89
C ILE A 54 20.19 -6.78 -5.55
N PRO A 55 21.22 -7.31 -4.85
CA PRO A 55 22.16 -8.25 -5.46
C PRO A 55 21.50 -9.47 -6.12
N LEU A 56 20.33 -9.92 -5.61
CA LEU A 56 19.57 -11.03 -6.20
C LEU A 56 18.96 -10.63 -7.55
N ILE A 57 18.47 -9.39 -7.68
CA ILE A 57 17.96 -8.86 -8.95
C ILE A 57 19.08 -8.82 -9.99
N ARG A 58 20.26 -8.32 -9.61
CA ARG A 58 21.44 -8.24 -10.49
C ARG A 58 21.89 -9.60 -11.00
N ARG A 59 21.85 -10.62 -10.13
CA ARG A 59 22.14 -12.01 -10.49
C ARG A 59 20.98 -12.73 -11.20
N LYS A 60 19.87 -12.03 -11.46
CA LYS A 60 18.64 -12.58 -12.06
C LYS A 60 18.02 -13.72 -11.24
N GLU A 61 18.28 -13.74 -9.93
CA GLU A 61 17.76 -14.70 -8.94
C GLU A 61 16.39 -14.22 -8.41
N PHE A 62 15.43 -13.94 -9.31
CA PHE A 62 14.19 -13.25 -8.96
C PHE A 62 13.29 -13.99 -7.97
N ARG A 63 13.19 -15.33 -8.07
CA ARG A 63 12.45 -16.11 -7.07
C ARG A 63 13.11 -16.01 -5.69
N ALA A 64 14.44 -16.05 -5.62
CA ALA A 64 15.15 -15.91 -4.35
C ALA A 64 14.92 -14.51 -3.76
N PHE A 65 14.92 -13.46 -4.59
CA PHE A 65 14.52 -12.12 -4.18
C PHE A 65 13.13 -12.11 -3.54
N LEU A 66 12.12 -12.69 -4.19
CA LEU A 66 10.77 -12.75 -3.65
C LEU A 66 10.70 -13.55 -2.34
N VAL A 67 11.43 -14.66 -2.24
CA VAL A 67 11.50 -15.47 -1.00
C VAL A 67 12.09 -14.67 0.16
N GLU A 68 13.19 -13.95 -0.07
CA GLU A 68 13.84 -13.14 0.99
C GLU A 68 12.95 -11.98 1.45
N VAL A 69 12.26 -11.31 0.53
CA VAL A 69 11.31 -10.23 0.87
C VAL A 69 10.09 -10.78 1.62
N ALA A 70 9.58 -11.96 1.22
CA ALA A 70 8.40 -12.59 1.82
C ALA A 70 8.62 -13.11 3.25
N ARG A 71 9.87 -13.15 3.74
CA ARG A 71 10.17 -13.49 5.14
C ARG A 71 9.67 -12.42 6.11
N THR A 72 9.66 -11.16 5.69
CA THR A 72 9.23 -10.03 6.53
C THR A 72 7.89 -9.47 6.07
N ILE A 73 7.69 -9.36 4.75
CA ILE A 73 6.53 -8.71 4.18
C ILE A 73 5.51 -9.78 3.78
N PRO A 74 4.26 -9.72 4.29
CA PRO A 74 3.29 -10.78 4.06
C PRO A 74 2.65 -10.65 2.68
N PHE A 75 3.22 -11.27 1.65
CA PHE A 75 2.64 -11.38 0.31
C PHE A 75 2.85 -12.77 -0.30
N ASP A 76 2.01 -13.12 -1.28
CA ASP A 76 2.13 -14.39 -2.00
C ASP A 76 3.14 -14.27 -3.14
N ILE A 77 4.14 -15.16 -3.12
CA ILE A 77 5.22 -15.16 -4.12
C ILE A 77 4.71 -15.53 -5.51
N GLU A 78 3.86 -16.55 -5.62
CA GLU A 78 3.47 -17.12 -6.92
C GLU A 78 2.71 -16.12 -7.81
N PRO A 79 1.70 -15.37 -7.32
CA PRO A 79 1.04 -14.36 -8.14
C PRO A 79 1.99 -13.26 -8.65
N VAL A 80 2.97 -12.85 -7.84
CA VAL A 80 3.97 -11.84 -8.23
C VAL A 80 4.89 -12.41 -9.31
N LEU A 81 5.37 -13.64 -9.12
CA LEU A 81 6.26 -14.31 -10.07
C LEU A 81 5.58 -14.58 -11.42
N LEU A 82 4.29 -14.95 -11.42
CA LEU A 82 3.51 -15.13 -12.65
C LEU A 82 3.41 -13.81 -13.42
N ARG A 83 3.00 -12.72 -12.76
CA ARG A 83 2.92 -11.38 -13.39
C ARG A 83 4.27 -10.93 -13.91
N PHE A 84 5.33 -11.14 -13.15
CA PHE A 84 6.70 -10.85 -13.59
C PHE A 84 7.05 -11.58 -14.88
N ASN A 85 6.81 -12.90 -14.94
CA ASN A 85 7.09 -13.70 -16.13
C ASN A 85 6.28 -13.25 -17.34
N ASP A 86 5.02 -12.87 -17.15
CA ASP A 86 4.18 -12.36 -18.22
C ASP A 86 4.72 -11.02 -18.75
N SER A 87 5.11 -10.09 -17.87
CA SER A 87 5.76 -8.84 -18.28
C SER A 87 7.07 -9.07 -19.02
N VAL A 88 7.91 -10.03 -18.58
CA VAL A 88 9.16 -10.40 -19.25
C VAL A 88 8.90 -10.99 -20.65
N ARG A 89 7.86 -11.81 -20.81
CA ARG A 89 7.46 -12.35 -22.13
C ARG A 89 7.00 -11.23 -23.06
N GLU A 90 6.25 -10.27 -22.54
CA GLU A 90 5.73 -9.14 -23.32
C GLU A 90 6.85 -8.24 -23.83
N ILE A 91 7.81 -7.87 -22.97
CA ILE A 91 8.91 -6.98 -23.37
C ILE A 91 10.04 -7.72 -24.10
N GLY A 92 10.13 -9.05 -23.96
CA GLY A 92 11.25 -9.87 -24.42
C GLY A 92 12.44 -9.84 -23.44
N SER A 93 12.97 -11.02 -23.11
CA SER A 93 14.04 -11.20 -22.11
C SER A 93 15.31 -10.37 -22.37
N GLN A 94 15.65 -10.11 -23.62
CA GLN A 94 16.79 -9.29 -24.04
C GLN A 94 16.66 -7.81 -23.63
N ASN A 95 15.45 -7.35 -23.37
CA ASN A 95 15.16 -5.98 -22.95
C ASN A 95 15.06 -5.86 -21.41
N LEU A 96 15.22 -6.96 -20.67
CA LEU A 96 15.04 -6.98 -19.21
C LEU A 96 16.27 -6.41 -18.48
N THR A 97 16.26 -5.10 -18.25
CA THR A 97 17.24 -4.43 -17.39
C THR A 97 16.98 -4.72 -15.91
N ASP A 98 17.94 -4.35 -15.05
CA ASP A 98 17.79 -4.51 -13.59
C ASP A 98 16.69 -3.59 -13.04
N GLU A 99 16.55 -2.38 -13.59
CA GLU A 99 15.53 -1.41 -13.23
C GLU A 99 14.14 -1.89 -13.61
N LEU A 100 13.97 -2.44 -14.82
CA LEU A 100 12.72 -3.07 -15.24
C LEU A 100 12.39 -4.27 -14.36
N SER A 101 13.41 -5.06 -13.99
CA SER A 101 13.22 -6.18 -13.07
C SER A 101 12.71 -5.70 -11.71
N ALA A 102 13.32 -4.66 -11.13
CA ALA A 102 12.87 -4.07 -9.87
C ALA A 102 11.43 -3.51 -9.98
N ASN A 103 11.11 -2.82 -11.07
CA ASN A 103 9.76 -2.31 -11.31
C ASN A 103 8.71 -3.43 -11.37
N PHE A 104 8.99 -4.51 -12.10
CA PHE A 104 8.08 -5.65 -12.24
C PHE A 104 8.01 -6.56 -11.02
N LEU A 105 8.93 -6.44 -10.06
CA LEU A 105 8.90 -7.19 -8.80
C LEU A 105 8.31 -6.35 -7.66
N ILE A 106 8.84 -5.16 -7.41
CA ILE A 106 8.52 -4.33 -6.24
C ILE A 106 7.19 -3.62 -6.41
N GLY A 107 6.92 -3.06 -7.60
CA GLY A 107 5.67 -2.35 -7.89
C GLY A 107 4.44 -3.22 -7.61
N PRO A 108 4.37 -4.46 -8.15
CA PRO A 108 3.28 -5.38 -7.86
C PRO A 108 3.15 -5.76 -6.38
N ILE A 109 4.25 -5.97 -5.65
CA ILE A 109 4.20 -6.28 -4.21
C ILE A 109 3.54 -5.13 -3.45
N ARG A 110 4.06 -3.90 -3.61
CA ARG A 110 3.50 -2.71 -2.94
C ARG A 110 2.03 -2.52 -3.28
N SER A 111 1.68 -2.63 -4.57
CA SER A 111 0.29 -2.49 -5.01
C SER A 111 -0.62 -3.55 -4.41
N ALA A 112 -0.18 -4.82 -4.36
CA ALA A 112 -0.99 -5.92 -3.83
C ALA A 112 -1.25 -5.75 -2.33
N LEU A 113 -0.23 -5.38 -1.55
CA LEU A 113 -0.37 -5.07 -0.13
C LEU A 113 -1.36 -3.92 0.08
N GLN A 114 -1.17 -2.82 -0.64
CA GLN A 114 -2.03 -1.66 -0.54
C GLN A 114 -3.49 -1.98 -0.85
N THR A 115 -3.75 -2.71 -1.94
CA THR A 115 -5.10 -3.15 -2.30
C THR A 115 -5.69 -4.05 -1.23
N ARG A 116 -4.95 -5.06 -0.75
CA ARG A 116 -5.44 -5.98 0.27
C ARG A 116 -5.84 -5.26 1.56
N GLU A 117 -4.96 -4.42 2.09
CA GLU A 117 -5.21 -3.69 3.34
C GLU A 117 -6.37 -2.72 3.19
N PHE A 118 -6.45 -2.03 2.05
CA PHE A 118 -7.54 -1.11 1.77
C PHE A 118 -8.89 -1.84 1.63
N GLU A 119 -8.95 -2.96 0.90
CA GLU A 119 -10.17 -3.75 0.74
C GLU A 119 -10.65 -4.33 2.07
N SER A 120 -9.72 -4.82 2.91
CA SER A 120 -10.05 -5.29 4.26
C SER A 120 -10.64 -4.16 5.11
N CYS A 121 -10.01 -2.98 5.09
CA CYS A 121 -10.51 -1.80 5.80
C CYS A 121 -11.91 -1.39 5.32
N MET A 122 -12.13 -1.35 4.01
CA MET A 122 -13.42 -1.01 3.42
C MET A 122 -14.50 -2.06 3.70
N TYR A 123 -14.14 -3.34 3.78
CA TYR A 123 -15.07 -4.41 4.17
C TYR A 123 -15.62 -4.18 5.58
N ASP A 124 -14.74 -3.87 6.55
CA ASP A 124 -15.15 -3.59 7.93
C ASP A 124 -16.01 -2.32 8.03
N ILE A 125 -15.60 -1.23 7.38
CA ILE A 125 -16.37 0.02 7.32
C ILE A 125 -17.77 -0.21 6.75
N ARG A 126 -17.85 -0.94 5.63
CA ARG A 126 -19.13 -1.28 5.00
C ARG A 126 -20.01 -2.09 5.95
N ARG A 127 -19.46 -3.13 6.56
CA ARG A 127 -20.20 -3.99 7.51
C ARG A 127 -20.77 -3.18 8.65
N ASP A 128 -19.98 -2.28 9.23
CA ASP A 128 -20.39 -1.50 10.39
C ASP A 128 -21.37 -0.37 10.01
N ALA A 129 -21.24 0.20 8.81
CA ALA A 129 -22.23 1.13 8.27
C ALA A 129 -23.59 0.47 8.04
N ILE A 130 -23.63 -0.73 7.45
CA ILE A 130 -24.87 -1.51 7.25
C ILE A 130 -25.53 -1.81 8.59
N ARG A 131 -24.74 -2.26 9.59
CA ARG A 131 -25.24 -2.52 10.95
C ARG A 131 -25.83 -1.28 11.60
N ARG A 132 -25.17 -0.12 11.44
CA ARG A 132 -25.60 1.15 12.02
C ARG A 132 -26.87 1.70 11.37
N GLN A 133 -27.04 1.51 10.07
CA GLN A 133 -28.24 1.94 9.36
C GLN A 133 -29.47 1.12 9.79
N GLY A 134 -29.31 -0.20 9.99
CA GLY A 134 -30.31 -1.03 10.68
C GLY A 134 -31.64 -1.22 9.92
N THR A 135 -31.66 -1.01 8.61
CA THR A 135 -32.85 -1.22 7.75
C THR A 135 -32.65 -2.39 6.78
N ASP A 136 -33.76 -2.96 6.28
CA ASP A 136 -33.72 -4.09 5.32
C ASP A 136 -32.98 -3.73 4.02
N ASP A 137 -33.08 -2.48 3.58
CA ASP A 137 -32.40 -1.96 2.37
C ASP A 137 -30.99 -1.42 2.63
N ALA A 138 -30.48 -1.47 3.87
CA ALA A 138 -29.21 -0.85 4.26
C ALA A 138 -28.03 -1.27 3.38
N LYS A 139 -27.95 -2.57 3.03
CA LYS A 139 -26.88 -3.08 2.17
C LYS A 139 -26.85 -2.38 0.82
N LYS A 140 -28.01 -2.24 0.16
CA LYS A 140 -28.12 -1.61 -1.16
C LYS A 140 -27.75 -0.13 -1.09
N ILE A 141 -28.28 0.58 -0.09
CA ILE A 141 -28.02 2.02 0.10
C ILE A 141 -26.52 2.28 0.36
N VAL A 142 -25.90 1.50 1.24
CA VAL A 142 -24.46 1.62 1.53
C VAL A 142 -23.62 1.31 0.28
N ASP A 143 -23.95 0.26 -0.48
CA ASP A 143 -23.22 -0.12 -1.69
C ASP A 143 -23.28 0.97 -2.78
N GLU A 144 -24.46 1.60 -2.96
CA GLU A 144 -24.64 2.74 -3.86
C GLU A 144 -23.82 3.96 -3.42
N ARG A 145 -23.80 4.26 -2.12
CA ARG A 145 -23.01 5.37 -1.55
C ARG A 145 -21.52 5.15 -1.69
N ILE A 146 -21.02 3.95 -1.40
CA ILE A 146 -19.62 3.57 -1.59
C ILE A 146 -19.21 3.80 -3.05
N SER A 147 -20.03 3.34 -4.01
CA SER A 147 -19.78 3.53 -5.45
C SER A 147 -19.72 5.02 -5.83
N GLY A 148 -20.62 5.83 -5.28
CA GLY A 148 -20.61 7.28 -5.43
C GLY A 148 -19.32 7.92 -4.87
N PHE A 149 -18.88 7.51 -3.68
CA PHE A 149 -17.68 8.05 -3.04
C PHE A 149 -16.41 7.69 -3.80
N TYR A 150 -16.30 6.48 -4.35
CA TYR A 150 -15.21 6.12 -5.25
C TYR A 150 -15.18 7.01 -6.50
N SER A 151 -16.33 7.24 -7.12
CA SER A 151 -16.45 8.03 -8.35
C SER A 151 -16.07 9.50 -8.14
N MET A 152 -16.35 10.04 -6.95
CA MET A 152 -16.03 11.42 -6.59
C MET A 152 -14.63 11.60 -5.99
N ASN A 153 -13.86 10.52 -5.80
CA ASN A 153 -12.62 10.53 -5.02
C ASN A 153 -12.81 11.17 -3.64
N GLU A 154 -13.83 10.69 -2.91
CA GLU A 154 -14.13 11.18 -1.57
C GLU A 154 -12.88 11.12 -0.68
N PHE A 155 -12.66 12.18 0.10
CA PHE A 155 -11.43 12.40 0.85
C PHE A 155 -11.10 11.27 1.82
N SER A 156 -12.07 10.82 2.63
CA SER A 156 -11.85 9.76 3.60
C SER A 156 -11.48 8.45 2.89
N VAL A 157 -12.15 8.11 1.79
CA VAL A 157 -11.80 6.94 0.96
C VAL A 157 -10.37 7.06 0.38
N SER A 158 -10.03 8.22 -0.17
CA SER A 158 -8.73 8.48 -0.80
C SER A 158 -7.56 8.44 0.20
N MET A 159 -7.77 8.90 1.44
CA MET A 159 -6.79 8.81 2.53
C MET A 159 -6.67 7.39 3.08
N LEU A 160 -7.79 6.68 3.26
CA LEU A 160 -7.80 5.30 3.77
C LEU A 160 -6.98 4.35 2.90
N HIS A 161 -6.92 4.58 1.58
CA HIS A 161 -6.10 3.80 0.65
C HIS A 161 -4.61 3.74 1.04
N ASN A 162 -4.06 4.86 1.49
CA ASN A 162 -2.66 4.93 1.90
C ASN A 162 -2.51 4.67 3.41
N LEU A 163 -3.46 5.11 4.24
CA LEU A 163 -3.44 4.83 5.69
C LEU A 163 -3.50 3.32 6.00
N ALA A 164 -4.27 2.54 5.24
CA ALA A 164 -4.36 1.10 5.45
C ALA A 164 -3.00 0.39 5.23
N LEU A 165 -2.28 0.77 4.16
CA LEU A 165 -0.92 0.28 3.94
C LEU A 165 0.01 0.71 5.08
N LEU A 166 -0.02 1.99 5.48
CA LEU A 166 0.83 2.49 6.56
C LEU A 166 0.57 1.74 7.87
N ASN A 167 -0.68 1.42 8.19
CA ASN A 167 -1.05 0.66 9.38
C ASN A 167 -0.45 -0.76 9.38
N LEU A 168 -0.39 -1.42 8.22
CA LEU A 168 0.36 -2.68 8.08
C LEU A 168 1.85 -2.43 8.32
N LEU A 169 2.45 -1.43 7.67
CA LEU A 169 3.89 -1.17 7.81
C LEU A 169 4.28 -0.83 9.26
N THR A 170 3.44 -0.11 10.00
CA THR A 170 3.71 0.21 11.42
C THR A 170 3.64 -1.03 12.30
N SER A 171 2.81 -2.02 11.98
CA SER A 171 2.82 -3.32 12.69
C SER A 171 4.08 -4.16 12.42
N LEU A 172 4.74 -3.95 11.27
CA LEU A 172 5.94 -4.69 10.89
C LEU A 172 7.22 -4.02 11.40
N TYR A 173 7.27 -2.69 11.35
CA TYR A 173 8.51 -1.92 11.59
C TYR A 173 8.37 -0.80 12.63
N GLY A 174 7.16 -0.49 13.07
CA GLY A 174 6.89 0.61 13.99
C GLY A 174 7.13 0.23 15.45
N SER A 175 7.35 1.24 16.29
CA SER A 175 7.18 1.11 17.74
C SER A 175 5.70 1.09 18.10
N GLU A 176 5.37 0.56 19.28
CA GLU A 176 4.01 0.57 19.84
C GLU A 176 3.39 1.98 19.80
N GLU A 177 4.16 3.01 20.16
CA GLU A 177 3.70 4.41 20.12
C GLU A 177 3.27 4.86 18.71
N VAL A 178 4.04 4.51 17.68
CA VAL A 178 3.71 4.91 16.30
C VAL A 178 2.56 4.08 15.75
N GLN A 179 2.51 2.79 16.09
CA GLN A 179 1.40 1.90 15.76
C GLN A 179 0.08 2.41 16.34
N ASP A 180 0.05 2.76 17.62
CA ASP A 180 -1.13 3.33 18.29
C ASP A 180 -1.58 4.63 17.64
N ARG A 181 -0.63 5.53 17.35
CA ARG A 181 -0.90 6.81 16.68
C ARG A 181 -1.56 6.60 15.31
N VAL A 182 -0.99 5.73 14.47
CA VAL A 182 -1.54 5.42 13.14
C VAL A 182 -2.89 4.72 13.26
N GLY A 183 -3.03 3.79 14.21
CA GLY A 183 -4.29 3.09 14.47
C GLY A 183 -5.43 4.03 14.90
N LEU A 184 -5.13 5.02 15.75
CA LEU A 184 -6.10 6.05 16.15
C LEU A 184 -6.55 6.91 14.96
N ILE A 185 -5.61 7.33 14.11
CA ILE A 185 -5.90 8.10 12.90
C ILE A 185 -6.75 7.26 11.93
N LEU A 186 -6.36 6.01 11.68
CA LEU A 186 -7.12 5.10 10.82
C LEU A 186 -8.56 4.97 11.33
N LYS A 187 -8.74 4.74 12.63
CA LYS A 187 -10.06 4.64 13.26
C LYS A 187 -10.90 5.90 13.10
N GLN A 188 -10.29 7.09 13.19
CA GLN A 188 -11.00 8.36 12.97
C GLN A 188 -11.54 8.46 11.54
N PHE A 189 -10.70 8.14 10.54
CA PHE A 189 -11.12 8.14 9.14
C PHE A 189 -12.18 7.07 8.85
N SER A 190 -12.04 5.87 9.43
CA SER A 190 -13.04 4.81 9.31
C SER A 190 -14.38 5.22 9.90
N GLU A 191 -14.40 5.78 11.11
CA GLU A 191 -15.64 6.22 11.76
C GLU A 191 -16.31 7.37 10.99
N GLU A 192 -15.53 8.34 10.50
CA GLU A 192 -16.06 9.41 9.65
C GLU A 192 -16.77 8.83 8.41
N LEU A 193 -16.14 7.86 7.76
CA LEU A 193 -16.71 7.22 6.58
C LEU A 193 -17.95 6.37 6.93
N ILE A 194 -17.93 5.63 8.03
CA ILE A 194 -19.10 4.89 8.54
C ILE A 194 -20.28 5.83 8.75
N VAL A 195 -20.07 6.97 9.41
CA VAL A 195 -21.11 7.98 9.63
C VAL A 195 -21.66 8.51 8.31
N LYS A 196 -20.79 8.84 7.34
CA LYS A 196 -21.22 9.32 6.01
C LYS A 196 -22.04 8.28 5.25
N LEU A 197 -21.65 7.00 5.34
CA LEU A 197 -22.34 5.90 4.66
C LEU A 197 -23.67 5.51 5.32
N SER A 198 -23.81 5.75 6.64
CA SER A 198 -25.00 5.35 7.41
C SER A 198 -26.10 6.40 7.47
N LYS A 199 -25.84 7.64 7.01
CA LYS A 199 -26.82 8.74 6.93
C LYS A 199 -27.60 8.65 5.64
#